data_AF-A0A8J3V0U8-F1
#
_entry.id   AF-A0A8J3V0U8-F1
#
_cell.length_a   1.000
_cell.length_b   1.000
_cell.length_c   1.000
_cell.angle_alpha   90.00
_cell.angle_beta   90.00
_cell.angle_gamma   90.00
#
_symmetry.space_group_name_H-M   'P 1'
#
loop_
_entity.id
_entity.type
_entity.pdbx_description
1 polymer ?
#
loop_
_entity_poly.entity_id
_entity_poly.type
_entity_poly.pdbx_seq_one_letter_code
_entity_poly.pdbx_strand_id
1 'polypeptide(L)'
;MNDDDMLAAMRSSLTSTKDALTHVHMDQRPETIIARARGRRLRRGLPGVGAGALALGLGLALFLPGGHPAGPSGSPTASGARDAQGVHVNLAAWSVNTSPAGLVNVTIRELKDPAGLSKALADAGVPVVLTSGPVCTSDDQLQISRVVRKLPGPGGLLITINPKAMPAGTELVIGIGTLRIGSQQGPAAAFGLQKKGSPLNCGKPKAATK
;
A
#
# COMPACT_ATOMS: atom_id res chain seq x y z
N MET A 1 -36.83 23.84 11.19
CA MET A 1 -36.70 22.47 11.74
C MET A 1 -36.16 22.66 13.14
N ASN A 2 -36.90 22.21 14.15
CA ASN A 2 -36.68 22.62 15.55
C ASN A 2 -35.64 21.70 16.21
N ASP A 3 -34.89 22.21 17.19
CA ASP A 3 -33.85 21.43 17.89
C ASP A 3 -34.41 20.20 18.62
N ASP A 4 -35.68 20.27 19.02
CA ASP A 4 -36.42 19.17 19.64
C ASP A 4 -36.63 17.97 18.68
N ASP A 5 -36.85 18.23 17.39
CA ASP A 5 -37.00 17.18 16.38
C ASP A 5 -35.68 16.44 16.15
N MET A 6 -34.56 17.18 16.21
CA MET A 6 -33.22 16.61 16.06
C MET A 6 -32.84 15.76 17.27
N LEU A 7 -33.18 16.20 18.48
CA LEU A 7 -32.97 15.41 19.70
C LEU A 7 -33.85 14.16 19.75
N ALA A 8 -35.10 14.25 19.28
CA ALA A 8 -35.99 13.10 19.17
C ALA A 8 -35.45 12.06 18.17
N ALA A 9 -34.97 12.50 17.01
CA ALA A 9 -34.37 11.63 16.00
C ALA A 9 -33.08 10.96 16.50
N MET A 10 -32.22 11.68 17.22
CA MET A 10 -31.00 11.12 17.82
C MET A 10 -31.30 10.05 18.86
N ARG A 11 -32.28 10.31 19.76
CA ARG A 11 -32.69 9.32 20.77
C ARG A 11 -33.24 8.06 20.12
N SER A 12 -34.05 8.20 19.07
CA SER A 12 -34.59 7.07 18.31
C SER A 12 -33.49 6.21 17.66
N SER A 13 -32.46 6.85 17.08
CA SER A 13 -31.31 6.15 16.49
C SER A 13 -30.48 5.40 17.52
N LEU A 14 -30.29 5.97 18.70
CA LEU A 14 -29.57 5.33 19.82
C LEU A 14 -30.33 4.12 20.38
N THR A 15 -31.65 4.21 20.51
CA THR A 15 -32.48 3.06 20.93
C THR A 15 -32.46 1.94 19.90
N SER A 16 -32.58 2.28 18.61
CA SER A 16 -32.54 1.28 17.53
C SER A 16 -31.18 0.56 17.44
N THR A 17 -30.07 1.29 17.60
CA THR A 17 -28.73 0.68 17.61
C THR A 17 -28.47 -0.16 18.86
N LYS A 18 -29.00 0.26 20.02
CA LYS A 18 -28.96 -0.54 21.25
C LYS A 18 -29.72 -1.86 21.08
N ASP A 19 -30.91 -1.82 20.49
CA ASP A 19 -31.72 -3.03 20.24
C ASP A 19 -31.09 -3.97 19.20
N ALA A 20 -30.37 -3.44 18.22
CA ALA A 20 -29.62 -4.25 17.27
C ALA A 20 -28.44 -5.00 17.93
N LEU A 21 -27.87 -4.46 19.01
CA LEU A 21 -26.75 -5.06 19.74
C LEU A 21 -27.18 -6.02 20.85
N THR A 22 -28.39 -5.86 21.41
CA THR A 22 -28.92 -6.79 22.43
C THR A 22 -29.24 -8.17 21.86
N HIS A 23 -29.44 -8.29 20.55
CA HIS A 23 -29.64 -9.57 19.86
C HIS A 23 -28.31 -10.27 19.44
N VAL A 24 -27.16 -9.62 19.60
CA VAL A 24 -25.86 -10.24 19.28
C VAL A 24 -25.34 -11.02 20.49
N HIS A 25 -25.82 -12.26 20.62
CA HIS A 25 -25.19 -13.22 21.51
C HIS A 25 -23.87 -13.71 20.89
N MET A 26 -22.74 -13.33 21.50
CA MET A 26 -21.44 -13.90 21.18
C MET A 26 -21.38 -15.35 21.71
N ASP A 27 -21.78 -16.32 20.90
CA ASP A 27 -21.67 -17.75 21.23
C ASP A 27 -20.21 -18.26 21.24
N GLN A 28 -19.26 -17.46 20.72
CA GLN A 28 -17.85 -17.80 20.73
C GLN A 28 -17.14 -17.26 21.97
N ARG A 29 -17.02 -18.17 22.94
CA ARG A 29 -16.15 -18.08 24.10
C ARG A 29 -14.72 -17.68 23.69
N PRO A 30 -14.17 -16.55 24.20
CA PRO A 30 -12.88 -15.99 23.80
C PRO A 30 -11.69 -16.94 24.06
N GLU A 31 -11.86 -17.92 24.94
CA GLU A 31 -10.87 -18.95 25.26
C GLU A 31 -10.50 -19.80 24.04
N THR A 32 -11.45 -20.01 23.11
CA THR A 32 -11.24 -20.83 21.92
C THR A 32 -10.34 -20.16 20.88
N ILE A 33 -10.33 -18.82 20.83
CA ILE A 33 -9.49 -18.02 19.92
C ILE A 33 -8.03 -18.02 20.40
N ILE A 34 -7.83 -17.90 21.72
CA ILE A 34 -6.50 -17.92 22.34
C ILE A 34 -5.86 -19.30 22.23
N ALA A 35 -6.63 -20.37 22.46
CA ALA A 35 -6.15 -21.75 22.34
C ALA A 35 -5.69 -22.08 20.90
N ARG A 36 -6.44 -21.61 19.89
CA ARG A 36 -6.13 -21.83 18.46
C ARG A 36 -4.85 -21.09 18.02
N ALA A 37 -4.57 -19.92 18.60
CA ALA A 37 -3.34 -19.18 18.32
C ALA A 37 -2.09 -19.84 18.94
N ARG A 38 -2.19 -20.41 20.15
CA ARG A 38 -1.07 -21.05 20.85
C ARG A 38 -0.64 -22.36 20.20
N GLY A 39 -1.59 -23.15 19.69
CA GLY A 39 -1.33 -24.43 19.00
C GLY A 39 -0.51 -24.29 17.70
N ARG A 40 -0.60 -23.15 16.99
CA ARG A 40 0.20 -22.92 15.77
C ARG A 40 1.66 -22.56 16.06
N ARG A 41 1.97 -21.93 17.19
CA ARG A 41 3.36 -21.58 17.56
C ARG A 41 4.16 -22.81 18.01
N LEU A 42 3.53 -23.72 18.74
CA LEU A 42 4.17 -24.96 19.20
C LEU A 42 4.56 -25.89 18.04
N ARG A 43 3.82 -25.89 16.93
CA ARG A 43 4.16 -26.71 15.75
C ARG A 43 5.28 -26.14 14.87
N ARG A 44 5.68 -24.88 15.07
CA ARG A 44 6.83 -24.27 14.37
C ARG A 44 8.11 -24.26 15.21
N GLY A 45 8.09 -24.87 16.41
CA GLY A 45 9.20 -24.83 17.38
C GLY A 45 10.00 -26.13 17.52
N LEU A 46 9.99 -27.04 16.54
CA LEU A 46 10.86 -28.22 16.53
C LEU A 46 11.89 -28.11 15.41
N PRO A 47 13.14 -27.71 15.69
CA PRO A 47 14.26 -27.98 14.79
C PRO A 47 14.65 -29.46 14.97
N GLY A 48 14.18 -30.31 14.07
CA GLY A 48 14.53 -31.73 14.02
C GLY A 48 15.85 -31.95 13.27
N VAL A 49 16.94 -31.99 14.04
CA VAL A 49 18.15 -32.83 13.91
C VAL A 49 18.45 -33.42 12.52
N GLY A 50 19.42 -32.80 11.83
CA GLY A 50 20.27 -33.45 10.82
C GLY A 50 21.72 -33.36 11.28
N ALA A 51 22.35 -34.49 11.57
CA ALA A 51 23.73 -34.59 12.02
C ALA A 51 24.71 -34.12 10.94
N GLY A 52 25.73 -33.34 11.30
CA GLY A 52 26.83 -33.03 10.39
C GLY A 52 27.75 -31.89 10.82
N ALA A 53 28.84 -32.27 11.49
CA ALA A 53 30.16 -31.64 11.47
C ALA A 53 30.40 -30.26 12.14
N LEU A 54 31.41 -30.31 13.02
CA LEU A 54 32.12 -29.24 13.71
C LEU A 54 32.72 -28.19 12.76
N ALA A 55 32.66 -26.91 13.14
CA ALA A 55 33.81 -25.99 13.04
C ALA A 55 33.55 -24.69 13.82
N LEU A 56 34.35 -24.48 14.86
CA LEU A 56 34.61 -23.18 15.48
C LEU A 56 35.30 -22.27 14.46
N GLY A 57 34.96 -20.98 14.41
CA GLY A 57 35.74 -20.03 13.62
C GLY A 57 35.19 -18.61 13.60
N LEU A 58 35.82 -17.73 14.38
CA LEU A 58 35.80 -16.27 14.19
C LEU A 58 36.22 -15.89 12.77
N GLY A 59 35.62 -14.84 12.19
CA GLY A 59 36.22 -14.19 11.01
C GLY A 59 35.31 -13.21 10.28
N LEU A 60 35.53 -11.91 10.50
CA LEU A 60 35.32 -10.91 9.45
C LEU A 60 36.28 -11.22 8.30
N ALA A 61 35.80 -11.31 7.06
CA ALA A 61 36.63 -11.08 5.87
C ALA A 61 35.78 -10.76 4.63
N LEU A 62 36.03 -9.56 4.09
CA LEU A 62 35.71 -9.12 2.73
C LEU A 62 36.51 -9.95 1.72
N PHE A 63 35.89 -10.53 0.69
CA PHE A 63 36.61 -10.93 -0.54
C PHE A 63 35.65 -11.06 -1.75
N LEU A 64 35.71 -10.09 -2.67
CA LEU A 64 35.79 -10.33 -4.12
C LEU A 64 37.30 -10.47 -4.44
N PRO A 65 37.79 -11.28 -5.41
CA PRO A 65 37.43 -11.16 -6.84
C PRO A 65 37.54 -12.44 -7.72
N GLY A 66 36.90 -12.40 -8.91
CA GLY A 66 37.31 -13.01 -10.21
C GLY A 66 37.51 -14.54 -10.31
N GLY A 67 37.12 -15.25 -11.38
CA GLY A 67 36.56 -14.89 -12.67
C GLY A 67 36.64 -16.07 -13.67
N HIS A 68 35.89 -15.92 -14.78
CA HIS A 68 36.05 -16.53 -16.13
C HIS A 68 35.38 -17.88 -16.45
N PRO A 69 35.12 -18.20 -17.75
CA PRO A 69 34.50 -17.39 -18.82
C PRO A 69 33.49 -18.19 -19.70
N ALA A 70 33.04 -17.57 -20.81
CA ALA A 70 32.22 -18.07 -21.94
C ALA A 70 30.69 -17.91 -21.77
N GLY A 71 29.93 -17.23 -22.65
CA GLY A 71 30.14 -16.61 -23.96
C GLY A 71 28.84 -15.85 -24.36
N PRO A 72 28.63 -15.45 -25.62
CA PRO A 72 28.84 -14.07 -26.07
C PRO A 72 27.56 -13.23 -26.34
N SER A 73 27.80 -11.92 -26.48
CA SER A 73 27.07 -10.96 -27.32
C SER A 73 25.61 -10.60 -26.96
N GLY A 74 25.48 -9.52 -26.19
CA GLY A 74 24.33 -8.62 -26.20
C GLY A 74 24.81 -7.19 -25.94
N SER A 75 24.82 -6.37 -26.98
CA SER A 75 25.24 -4.97 -26.96
C SER A 75 24.53 -4.13 -25.88
N PRO A 76 25.17 -3.15 -25.23
CA PRO A 76 24.46 -2.15 -24.44
C PRO A 76 23.91 -1.10 -25.40
N THR A 77 22.70 -1.30 -25.91
CA THR A 77 21.94 -0.22 -26.52
C THR A 77 21.45 0.70 -25.41
N ALA A 78 22.10 1.86 -25.29
CA ALA A 78 21.50 3.03 -24.69
C ALA A 78 20.18 3.33 -25.42
N SER A 79 19.05 3.37 -24.71
CA SER A 79 17.88 4.26 -24.94
C SER A 79 16.69 3.92 -24.03
N GLY A 80 16.51 4.71 -22.97
CA GLY A 80 15.19 5.33 -22.75
C GLY A 80 13.97 4.48 -22.36
N ALA A 81 14.11 3.41 -21.58
CA ALA A 81 13.00 2.87 -20.79
C ALA A 81 13.56 2.29 -19.48
N ARG A 82 13.15 2.84 -18.33
CA ARG A 82 13.44 2.18 -17.04
C ARG A 82 12.58 0.92 -17.00
N ASP A 83 13.16 -0.23 -17.34
CA ASP A 83 12.53 -1.49 -17.03
C ASP A 83 12.28 -1.54 -15.52
N ALA A 84 11.04 -1.82 -15.14
CA ALA A 84 10.67 -1.93 -13.74
C ALA A 84 11.53 -3.03 -13.11
N GLN A 85 12.48 -2.66 -12.25
CA GLN A 85 13.24 -3.60 -11.45
C GLN A 85 12.23 -4.45 -10.66
N GLY A 86 12.42 -5.77 -10.59
CA GLY A 86 11.52 -6.65 -9.86
C GLY A 86 11.48 -6.31 -8.36
N VAL A 87 10.53 -5.49 -7.93
CA VAL A 87 10.33 -5.10 -6.52
C VAL A 87 9.20 -5.89 -5.88
N HIS A 88 9.48 -6.47 -4.71
CA HIS A 88 8.51 -7.20 -3.88
C HIS A 88 8.65 -6.82 -2.40
N VAL A 89 7.79 -5.92 -1.93
CA VAL A 89 7.72 -5.49 -0.52
C VAL A 89 6.32 -5.79 0.00
N ASN A 90 6.24 -6.54 1.10
CA ASN A 90 4.97 -6.92 1.72
C ASN A 90 4.98 -6.59 3.21
N LEU A 91 4.44 -5.43 3.57
CA LEU A 91 4.24 -5.01 4.95
C LEU A 91 2.77 -5.14 5.34
N ALA A 92 2.52 -5.11 6.66
CA ALA A 92 1.17 -5.13 7.20
C ALA A 92 0.36 -3.91 6.70
N ALA A 93 0.98 -2.72 6.72
CA ALA A 93 0.36 -1.47 6.32
C ALA A 93 0.18 -1.33 4.79
N TRP A 94 1.15 -1.80 4.01
CA TRP A 94 1.13 -1.68 2.55
C TRP A 94 2.01 -2.71 1.86
N SER A 95 1.82 -2.91 0.56
CA SER A 95 2.67 -3.76 -0.26
C SER A 95 2.89 -3.17 -1.66
N VAL A 96 4.05 -3.43 -2.25
CA VAL A 96 4.40 -3.12 -3.65
C VAL A 96 4.96 -4.39 -4.28
N ASN A 97 4.31 -4.89 -5.33
CA ASN A 97 4.73 -6.10 -6.04
C ASN A 97 4.74 -5.86 -7.55
N THR A 98 5.89 -6.09 -8.18
CA THR A 98 6.05 -6.00 -9.63
C THR A 98 5.72 -7.34 -10.26
N SER A 99 4.77 -7.39 -11.18
CA SER A 99 4.43 -8.61 -11.90
C SER A 99 5.46 -8.91 -13.00
N PRO A 100 5.53 -10.15 -13.52
CA PRO A 100 6.37 -10.46 -14.67
C PRO A 100 6.04 -9.63 -15.92
N ALA A 101 4.81 -9.11 -16.02
CA ALA A 101 4.40 -8.21 -17.10
C ALA A 101 4.88 -6.75 -16.89
N GLY A 102 5.60 -6.45 -15.81
CA GLY A 102 6.06 -5.11 -15.45
C GLY A 102 4.99 -4.21 -14.85
N LEU A 103 3.84 -4.77 -14.44
CA LEU A 103 2.80 -4.02 -13.72
C LEU A 103 3.12 -3.96 -12.24
N VAL A 104 2.95 -2.79 -11.63
CA VAL A 104 3.20 -2.59 -10.20
C VAL A 104 1.87 -2.63 -9.45
N ASN A 105 1.69 -3.66 -8.63
CA ASN A 105 0.51 -3.83 -7.79
C ASN A 105 0.80 -3.28 -6.39
N VAL A 106 0.00 -2.31 -5.97
CA VAL A 106 0.10 -1.65 -4.68
C VAL A 106 -1.15 -1.96 -3.87
N THR A 107 -0.98 -2.40 -2.63
CA THR A 107 -2.09 -2.48 -1.68
C THR A 107 -1.81 -1.53 -0.53
N ILE A 108 -2.77 -0.67 -0.22
CA ILE A 108 -2.68 0.27 0.90
C ILE A 108 -3.79 -0.05 1.90
N ARG A 109 -3.39 -0.51 3.09
CA ARG A 109 -4.28 -0.77 4.23
C ARG A 109 -4.17 0.36 5.25
N GLU A 110 -2.95 0.82 5.49
CA GLU A 110 -2.61 1.96 6.34
C GLU A 110 -1.45 2.75 5.70
N LEU A 111 -1.47 4.07 5.82
CA LEU A 111 -0.35 4.90 5.35
C LEU A 111 0.71 5.09 6.45
N LYS A 112 1.32 3.99 6.87
CA LYS A 112 2.47 4.00 7.78
C LYS A 112 3.75 4.01 6.96
N ASP A 113 4.63 4.97 7.20
CA ASP A 113 5.87 5.20 6.43
C ASP A 113 5.64 5.51 4.93
N PRO A 114 5.17 6.74 4.60
CA PRO A 114 4.99 7.15 3.21
C PRO A 114 6.33 7.26 2.45
N ALA A 115 7.44 7.54 3.13
CA ALA A 115 8.75 7.62 2.49
C ALA A 115 9.22 6.25 1.98
N GLY A 116 9.04 5.20 2.79
CA GLY A 116 9.32 3.82 2.39
C GLY A 116 8.47 3.36 1.20
N LEU A 117 7.17 3.70 1.20
CA LEU A 117 6.28 3.41 0.07
C LEU A 117 6.74 4.15 -1.20
N SER A 118 7.05 5.45 -1.09
CA SER A 118 7.54 6.27 -2.21
C SER A 118 8.80 5.67 -2.83
N LYS A 119 9.74 5.26 -1.98
CA LYS A 119 11.00 4.65 -2.41
C LYS A 119 10.76 3.32 -3.12
N ALA A 120 9.93 2.44 -2.54
CA ALA A 120 9.61 1.15 -3.15
C ALA A 120 8.96 1.30 -4.54
N LEU A 121 8.11 2.32 -4.71
CA LEU A 121 7.52 2.65 -6.02
C LEU A 121 8.56 3.18 -7.01
N ALA A 122 9.44 4.07 -6.56
CA ALA A 122 10.52 4.60 -7.40
C ALA A 122 11.48 3.50 -7.86
N ASP A 123 11.84 2.57 -6.96
CA ASP A 123 12.67 1.41 -7.27
C ASP A 123 11.96 0.47 -8.27
N ALA A 124 10.62 0.41 -8.26
CA ALA A 124 9.80 -0.30 -9.24
C ALA A 124 9.59 0.47 -10.56
N GLY A 125 10.30 1.58 -10.77
CA GLY A 125 10.21 2.40 -11.98
C GLY A 125 9.04 3.40 -12.00
N VAL A 126 8.35 3.60 -10.88
CA VAL A 126 7.22 4.55 -10.73
C VAL A 126 7.68 5.77 -9.95
N PRO A 127 8.12 6.87 -10.62
CA PRO A 127 8.36 8.12 -9.93
C PRO A 127 7.04 8.63 -9.34
N VAL A 128 7.01 8.85 -8.02
CA VAL A 128 5.78 9.16 -7.28
C VAL A 128 5.99 10.30 -6.30
N VAL A 129 4.95 11.11 -6.12
CA VAL A 129 4.79 12.06 -5.02
C VAL A 129 3.60 11.62 -4.18
N LEU A 130 3.85 11.27 -2.92
CA LEU A 130 2.81 10.92 -1.96
C LEU A 130 2.42 12.17 -1.18
N THR A 131 1.13 12.48 -1.17
CA THR A 131 0.57 13.54 -0.33
C THR A 131 -0.44 12.97 0.66
N SER A 132 -0.44 13.51 1.88
CA SER A 132 -1.42 13.20 2.90
C SER A 132 -2.39 14.38 3.06
N GLY A 133 -3.67 14.07 3.26
CA GLY A 133 -4.70 15.08 3.49
C GLY A 133 -5.56 15.36 2.25
N PRO A 134 -5.91 16.63 1.95
CA PRO A 134 -6.81 16.96 0.84
C PRO A 134 -6.21 16.51 -0.49
N VAL A 135 -7.08 16.03 -1.38
CA VAL A 135 -6.68 15.59 -2.72
C VAL A 135 -6.00 16.73 -3.46
N CYS A 136 -4.74 16.54 -3.84
CA CYS A 136 -4.00 17.51 -4.65
C CYS A 136 -4.28 17.28 -6.13
N THR A 137 -4.39 18.37 -6.88
CA THR A 137 -4.57 18.36 -8.33
C THR A 137 -3.41 19.10 -8.99
N SER A 138 -3.02 18.65 -10.18
CA SER A 138 -2.19 19.42 -11.11
C SER A 138 -3.11 20.15 -12.09
N ASP A 139 -2.66 21.31 -12.57
CA ASP A 139 -3.38 22.04 -13.64
C ASP A 139 -3.28 21.28 -14.97
N ASP A 140 -2.20 20.51 -15.15
CA ASP A 140 -2.00 19.57 -16.25
C ASP A 140 -2.51 18.18 -15.85
N GLN A 141 -3.80 17.88 -16.06
CA GLN A 141 -4.34 16.55 -15.81
C GLN A 141 -4.14 15.65 -17.05
N LEU A 142 -3.07 14.88 -17.07
CA LEU A 142 -2.82 13.88 -18.12
C LEU A 142 -3.74 12.65 -17.93
N GLN A 143 -3.97 11.90 -19.02
CA GLN A 143 -4.84 10.72 -19.04
C GLN A 143 -4.33 9.60 -18.13
N ILE A 144 -4.75 9.62 -16.86
CA ILE A 144 -4.24 8.72 -15.83
C ILE A 144 -4.81 7.31 -15.90
N SER A 145 -5.96 7.11 -16.55
CA SER A 145 -6.65 5.82 -16.64
C SER A 145 -5.83 4.72 -17.33
N ARG A 146 -4.87 5.09 -18.19
CA ARG A 146 -3.92 4.15 -18.82
C ARG A 146 -2.76 3.76 -17.91
N VAL A 147 -2.44 4.62 -16.94
CA VAL A 147 -1.34 4.43 -16.00
C VAL A 147 -1.82 3.75 -14.73
N VAL A 148 -2.97 4.15 -14.19
CA VAL A 148 -3.49 3.66 -12.90
C VAL A 148 -4.87 3.05 -13.10
N ARG A 149 -5.03 1.83 -12.60
CA ARG A 149 -6.33 1.18 -12.43
C ARG A 149 -6.57 0.95 -10.94
N LYS A 150 -7.70 1.45 -10.44
CA LYS A 150 -8.15 1.18 -9.08
C LYS A 150 -9.06 -0.03 -9.08
N LEU A 151 -8.86 -0.92 -8.12
CA LEU A 151 -9.70 -2.08 -7.92
C LEU A 151 -10.15 -2.12 -6.45
N PRO A 152 -11.41 -2.51 -6.17
CA PRO A 152 -11.78 -2.89 -4.81
C PRO A 152 -10.92 -4.09 -4.39
N GLY A 153 -10.34 -4.03 -3.18
CA GLY A 153 -9.45 -5.07 -2.66
C GLY A 153 -9.87 -5.52 -1.25
N PRO A 154 -9.52 -6.76 -0.86
CA PRO A 154 -9.82 -7.25 0.48
C PRO A 154 -9.03 -6.46 1.54
N GLY A 155 -9.74 -5.67 2.35
CA GLY A 155 -9.18 -4.96 3.50
C GLY A 155 -8.38 -3.69 3.18
N GLY A 156 -8.47 -3.14 1.96
CA GLY A 156 -7.76 -1.92 1.60
C GLY A 156 -7.93 -1.51 0.14
N LEU A 157 -7.18 -0.48 -0.26
CA LEU A 157 -7.17 0.02 -1.63
C LEU A 157 -6.16 -0.77 -2.47
N LEU A 158 -6.63 -1.45 -3.52
CA LEU A 158 -5.78 -2.12 -4.51
C LEU A 158 -5.60 -1.22 -5.73
N ILE A 159 -4.35 -1.03 -6.14
CA ILE A 159 -3.95 -0.14 -7.22
C ILE A 159 -3.01 -0.92 -8.13
N THR A 160 -3.30 -0.93 -9.42
CA THR A 160 -2.38 -1.45 -10.43
C THR A 160 -1.86 -0.28 -11.26
N ILE A 161 -0.53 -0.17 -11.33
CA ILE A 161 0.17 0.88 -12.05
C ILE A 161 0.89 0.24 -13.23
N ASN A 162 0.80 0.86 -14.41
CA ASN A 162 1.55 0.51 -15.60
C ASN A 162 2.65 1.56 -15.84
N PRO A 163 3.90 1.31 -15.41
CA PRO A 163 5.00 2.26 -15.57
C PRO A 163 5.28 2.58 -17.05
N LYS A 164 5.10 1.61 -17.96
CA LYS A 164 5.33 1.80 -19.40
C LYS A 164 4.34 2.75 -20.06
N ALA A 165 3.17 2.95 -19.45
CA ALA A 165 2.19 3.92 -19.92
C ALA A 165 2.44 5.34 -19.37
N MET A 166 3.41 5.52 -18.46
CA MET A 166 3.73 6.84 -17.92
C MET A 166 4.44 7.68 -18.97
N PRO A 167 3.96 8.91 -19.26
CA PRO A 167 4.66 9.81 -20.15
C PRO A 167 6.05 10.16 -19.60
N ALA A 168 7.04 10.27 -20.48
CA ALA A 168 8.40 10.63 -20.09
C ALA A 168 8.41 12.01 -19.38
N GLY A 169 9.24 12.14 -18.33
CA GLY A 169 9.35 13.39 -17.56
C GLY A 169 8.18 13.66 -16.61
N THR A 170 7.27 12.70 -16.42
CA THR A 170 6.16 12.82 -15.47
C THR A 170 6.38 12.04 -14.19
N GLU A 171 5.64 12.41 -13.15
CA GLU A 171 5.54 11.68 -11.90
C GLU A 171 4.07 11.46 -11.53
N LEU A 172 3.81 10.35 -10.85
CA LEU A 172 2.50 9.97 -10.36
C LEU A 172 2.26 10.67 -9.01
N VAL A 173 1.17 11.42 -8.91
CA VAL A 173 0.72 12.01 -7.65
C VAL A 173 -0.29 11.07 -7.04
N ILE A 174 -0.06 10.65 -5.79
CA ILE A 174 -1.01 9.83 -5.03
C ILE A 174 -1.37 10.60 -3.76
N GLY A 175 -2.58 11.18 -3.76
CA GLY A 175 -3.14 11.83 -2.58
C GLY A 175 -3.95 10.83 -1.77
N ILE A 176 -3.52 10.55 -0.54
CA ILE A 176 -4.14 9.56 0.33
C ILE A 176 -4.84 10.27 1.49
N GLY A 177 -6.10 9.91 1.70
CA GLY A 177 -6.91 10.44 2.78
C GLY A 177 -8.03 9.49 3.16
N THR A 178 -9.00 9.99 3.92
CA THR A 178 -10.24 9.27 4.19
C THR A 178 -11.36 9.91 3.40
N LEU A 179 -12.13 9.11 2.65
CA LEU A 179 -13.34 9.59 2.02
C LEU A 179 -14.54 9.03 2.77
N ARG A 180 -15.56 9.87 2.98
CA ARG A 180 -16.88 9.43 3.42
C ARG A 180 -17.76 9.32 2.18
N ILE A 181 -18.27 8.12 1.91
CA ILE A 181 -19.32 7.89 0.91
C ILE A 181 -20.54 7.37 1.67
N GLY A 182 -21.57 8.20 1.81
CA GLY A 182 -22.70 7.91 2.69
C GLY A 182 -22.25 7.74 4.14
N SER A 183 -22.63 6.62 4.77
CA SER A 183 -22.25 6.26 6.13
C SER A 183 -20.88 5.57 6.25
N GLN A 184 -20.26 5.18 5.13
CA GLN A 184 -18.96 4.49 5.16
C GLN A 184 -17.79 5.47 5.10
N GLN A 185 -16.87 5.34 6.05
CA GLN A 185 -15.60 6.06 6.07
C GLN A 185 -14.48 5.04 5.84
N GLY A 186 -13.65 5.27 4.83
CA GLY A 186 -12.57 4.37 4.49
C GLY A 186 -11.38 5.09 3.88
N PRO A 187 -10.22 4.42 3.78
CA PRO A 187 -9.08 4.95 3.07
C PRO A 187 -9.47 5.17 1.60
N ALA A 188 -9.13 6.34 1.08
CA ALA A 188 -9.31 6.71 -0.30
C ALA A 188 -8.00 7.28 -0.84
N ALA A 189 -7.75 7.04 -2.13
CA ALA A 189 -6.68 7.72 -2.82
C ALA A 189 -7.20 8.37 -4.10
N ALA A 190 -6.73 9.59 -4.35
CA ALA A 190 -6.82 10.26 -5.61
C ALA A 190 -5.47 10.17 -6.33
N PHE A 191 -5.53 10.21 -7.65
CA PHE A 191 -4.35 10.03 -8.50
C PHE A 191 -4.30 11.14 -9.52
N GLY A 192 -3.11 11.64 -9.78
CA GLY A 192 -2.80 12.61 -10.83
C GLY A 192 -1.49 12.26 -11.51
N LEU A 193 -1.28 12.76 -12.72
CA LEU A 193 0.02 12.74 -13.39
C LEU A 193 0.43 14.18 -13.60
N GLN A 194 1.67 14.49 -13.28
CA GLN A 194 2.20 15.84 -13.45
C GLN A 194 3.60 15.81 -14.03
N LYS A 195 4.06 16.93 -14.58
CA LYS A 195 5.48 17.10 -14.93
C LYS A 195 6.30 17.05 -13.64
N LYS A 196 7.45 16.38 -13.70
CA LYS A 196 8.32 16.22 -12.55
C LYS A 196 8.74 17.58 -11.98
N GLY A 197 8.52 17.78 -10.68
CA GLY A 197 8.90 19.03 -9.99
C GLY A 197 7.91 20.18 -10.16
N SER A 198 6.78 19.95 -10.83
CA SER A 198 5.69 20.92 -10.86
C SER A 198 5.11 21.15 -9.46
N PRO A 199 4.70 22.39 -9.13
CA PRO A 199 4.01 22.65 -7.88
C PRO A 199 2.65 21.94 -7.84
N LEU A 200 2.31 21.38 -6.69
CA LEU A 200 1.01 20.76 -6.43
C LEU A 200 0.04 21.76 -5.81
N ASN A 201 -1.13 21.92 -6.42
CA ASN A 201 -2.23 22.67 -5.85
C ASN A 201 -3.07 21.74 -4.97
N CYS A 202 -2.74 21.69 -3.68
CA CYS A 202 -3.54 20.98 -2.69
C CYS A 202 -4.62 21.93 -2.16
N GLY A 203 -5.89 21.63 -2.42
CA GLY A 203 -7.00 22.40 -1.86
C GLY A 203 -6.85 22.49 -0.34
N LYS A 204 -7.08 23.66 0.27
CA LYS A 204 -7.00 23.77 1.73
C LYS A 204 -7.98 22.77 2.38
N PRO A 205 -7.59 22.06 3.45
CA PRO A 205 -8.54 21.29 4.23
C PRO A 205 -9.67 22.25 4.64
N LYS A 206 -10.92 21.96 4.27
CA LYS A 206 -12.05 22.72 4.83
C LYS A 206 -11.99 22.50 6.34
N ALA A 207 -11.79 23.59 7.11
CA ALA A 207 -11.86 23.52 8.55
C ALA A 207 -13.23 22.93 8.91
N ALA A 208 -13.23 21.86 9.71
CA ALA A 208 -14.47 21.30 10.21
C ALA A 208 -15.14 22.36 11.09
N THR A 209 -16.21 22.97 10.58
CA THR A 209 -17.06 23.87 11.36
C THR A 209 -17.66 23.03 12.49
N LYS A 210 -17.38 23.45 13.72
CA LYS A 210 -17.71 22.74 14.95
C LYS A 210 -19.17 22.93 15.34
#